data_AF-C4Z2X9-F1
#
_entry.id   AF-C4Z2X9-F1
#
_cell.length_a   1.000
_cell.length_b   1.000
_cell.length_c   1.000
_cell.angle_alpha   90.00
_cell.angle_beta   90.00
_cell.angle_gamma   90.00
#
_symmetry.space_group_name_H-M   'P 1'
#
loop_
_entity.id
_entity.type
_entity.pdbx_description
1 polymer ?
#
loop_
_entity_poly.entity_id
_entity_poly.type
_entity_poly.pdbx_seq_one_letter_code
_entity_poly.pdbx_strand_id
1 'polypeptide(L)'
;MRYLKKFLTVIIIFCSFIICGISGTQQVSASESGKTDTSYTIIYDDSAYLIKDTDKPQLYDVMESISKDTNVIFYTTDSTEYGRNTADICQNYCAEHFGSSKTAPVIMFTIDMYNREIYMYCTGSTRKIIRNAEANSITDNVYKSATAGDYGKCAINAFTQAENCLAGGKVKRPMQIINNVLLAMLLGVTANFTVLKISRASRKSADRCGEMVGIANNSFVSVKVSKELIKEHTTVRRESSDYSGGSGDYSGSGGGSSDGGGSSGGGHSF
;
A
#
# COMPACT_ATOMS: atom_id res chain seq x y z
N MET A 1 -18.37 10.14 39.34
CA MET A 1 -16.89 10.07 39.52
C MET A 1 -16.28 8.73 39.09
N ARG A 2 -16.75 7.56 39.55
CA ARG A 2 -16.10 6.26 39.32
C ARG A 2 -16.14 5.76 37.86
N TYR A 3 -17.20 6.06 37.11
CA TYR A 3 -17.34 5.71 35.68
C TYR A 3 -16.56 6.66 34.76
N LEU A 4 -16.47 7.94 35.12
CA LEU A 4 -15.69 8.94 34.37
C LEU A 4 -14.18 8.60 34.41
N LYS A 5 -13.68 8.14 35.57
CA LYS A 5 -12.30 7.66 35.69
C LYS A 5 -12.03 6.46 34.78
N LYS A 6 -12.93 5.47 34.73
CA LYS A 6 -12.81 4.28 33.86
C LYS A 6 -12.85 4.63 32.37
N PHE A 7 -13.71 5.57 31.99
CA PHE A 7 -13.81 6.05 30.60
C PHE A 7 -12.52 6.79 30.18
N LEU A 8 -11.99 7.63 31.07
CA LEU A 8 -10.71 8.32 30.86
C LEU A 8 -9.54 7.34 30.74
N THR A 9 -9.53 6.24 31.52
CA THR A 9 -8.46 5.22 31.42
C THR A 9 -8.50 4.49 30.08
N VAL A 10 -9.69 4.17 29.56
CA VAL A 10 -9.85 3.50 28.26
C VAL A 10 -9.42 4.42 27.11
N ILE A 11 -9.75 5.72 27.18
CA ILE A 11 -9.30 6.72 26.19
C ILE A 11 -7.77 6.85 26.21
N ILE A 12 -7.15 6.91 27.39
CA ILE A 12 -5.68 7.01 27.51
C ILE A 12 -4.99 5.76 26.95
N ILE A 13 -5.54 4.56 27.22
CA ILE A 13 -5.01 3.31 26.67
C ILE A 13 -5.17 3.27 25.14
N PHE A 14 -6.31 3.70 24.61
CA PHE A 14 -6.54 3.75 23.17
C PHE A 14 -5.61 4.77 22.47
N CYS A 15 -5.39 5.94 23.08
CA CYS A 15 -4.42 6.92 22.61
C CYS A 15 -2.97 6.40 22.67
N SER A 16 -2.62 5.60 23.69
CA SER A 16 -1.28 4.98 23.78
C SER A 16 -1.02 3.93 22.69
N PHE A 17 -2.05 3.19 22.25
CA PHE A 17 -1.95 2.27 21.12
C PHE A 17 -1.81 3.00 19.77
N ILE A 18 -2.45 4.16 19.61
CA ILE A 18 -2.31 5.00 18.41
C ILE A 18 -0.89 5.61 18.32
N ILE A 19 -0.29 6.01 19.45
CA ILE A 19 1.08 6.55 19.49
C ILE A 19 2.12 5.45 19.28
N CYS A 20 1.88 4.23 19.79
CA CYS A 20 2.75 3.07 19.58
C CYS A 20 2.71 2.56 18.13
N GLY A 21 1.56 2.69 17.44
CA GLY A 21 1.41 2.36 16.01
C GLY A 21 2.22 3.24 15.04
N ILE A 22 2.75 4.37 15.52
CA ILE A 22 3.61 5.29 14.74
C ILE A 22 5.11 5.01 15.01
N SER A 23 5.43 4.24 16.05
CA SER A 23 6.82 4.05 16.52
C SER A 23 7.53 2.79 16.00
N GLY A 24 6.94 2.09 15.03
CA GLY A 24 7.58 0.99 14.31
C GLY A 24 8.61 1.48 13.27
N THR A 25 9.54 2.36 13.63
CA THR A 25 10.67 2.73 12.77
C THR A 25 11.85 1.84 13.10
N GLN A 26 11.94 0.67 12.45
CA GLN A 26 13.23 0.02 12.30
C GLN A 26 14.06 0.88 11.35
N GLN A 27 15.02 1.62 11.91
CA GLN A 27 16.11 2.17 11.14
C GLN A 27 16.93 0.97 10.64
N VAL A 28 16.81 0.67 9.34
CA VAL A 28 17.79 -0.16 8.66
C VAL A 28 18.91 0.78 8.27
N SER A 29 19.97 0.81 9.08
CA SER A 29 21.23 1.43 8.69
C SER A 29 21.69 0.74 7.42
N ALA A 30 21.81 1.50 6.33
CA ALA A 30 22.52 1.05 5.15
C ALA A 30 23.95 0.73 5.58
N SER A 31 24.33 -0.54 5.51
CA SER A 31 25.73 -0.95 5.63
C SER A 31 26.43 -0.43 4.38
N GLU A 32 27.31 0.56 4.53
CA GLU A 32 28.27 0.95 3.49
C GLU A 32 29.15 -0.26 3.17
N SER A 33 28.73 -1.04 2.18
CA SER A 33 29.56 -2.08 1.59
C SER A 33 30.38 -1.41 0.48
N GLY A 34 31.65 -1.13 0.82
CA GLY A 34 32.78 -0.99 -0.09
C GLY A 34 32.54 -0.17 -1.37
N LYS A 35 32.91 1.11 -1.33
CA LYS A 35 33.18 1.87 -2.56
C LYS A 35 34.32 1.19 -3.32
N THR A 36 33.98 0.33 -4.26
CA THR A 36 34.86 0.01 -5.38
C THR A 36 34.82 1.18 -6.33
N ASP A 37 35.98 1.56 -6.85
CA ASP A 37 36.22 2.64 -7.80
C ASP A 37 35.54 2.32 -9.14
N THR A 38 34.21 2.37 -9.14
CA THR A 38 33.36 1.94 -10.25
C THR A 38 32.65 3.19 -10.76
N SER A 39 33.07 3.68 -11.94
CA SER A 39 32.32 4.70 -12.65
C SER A 39 30.99 4.08 -13.07
N TYR A 40 29.90 4.44 -12.41
CA TYR A 40 28.58 4.00 -12.86
C TYR A 40 28.18 4.74 -14.14
N THR A 41 27.49 4.03 -15.01
CA THR A 41 27.13 4.51 -16.34
C THR A 41 25.73 5.11 -16.34
N ILE A 42 25.57 6.22 -17.07
CA ILE A 42 24.29 6.81 -17.43
C ILE A 42 23.97 6.39 -18.87
N ILE A 43 22.82 5.75 -19.06
CA ILE A 43 22.28 5.41 -20.38
C ILE A 43 21.01 6.23 -20.56
N TYR A 44 21.01 7.12 -21.55
CA TYR A 44 19.84 7.86 -21.98
C TYR A 44 19.49 7.40 -23.38
N ASP A 45 18.30 6.81 -23.51
CA ASP A 45 17.79 6.30 -24.78
C ASP A 45 16.33 6.72 -24.93
N ASP A 46 16.10 7.71 -25.79
CA ASP A 46 14.78 8.23 -26.11
C ASP A 46 14.31 7.75 -27.49
N SER A 47 14.27 6.43 -27.69
CA SER A 47 13.91 5.81 -28.97
C SER A 47 12.49 6.17 -29.44
N ALA A 48 11.57 6.48 -28.52
CA ALA A 48 10.21 6.92 -28.85
C ALA A 48 10.07 8.45 -29.01
N TYR A 49 11.18 9.22 -28.95
CA TYR A 49 11.21 10.68 -29.14
C TYR A 49 10.21 11.45 -28.25
N LEU A 50 10.10 11.06 -26.98
CA LEU A 50 9.10 11.60 -26.05
C LEU A 50 9.58 12.83 -25.28
N ILE A 51 10.91 13.02 -25.18
CA ILE A 51 11.48 14.04 -24.29
C ILE A 51 11.84 15.30 -25.07
N LYS A 52 11.24 16.41 -24.62
CA LYS A 52 11.49 17.74 -25.15
C LYS A 52 12.89 18.21 -24.77
N ASP A 53 13.53 18.98 -25.65
CA ASP A 53 14.86 19.55 -25.39
C ASP A 53 14.91 20.45 -24.14
N THR A 54 13.77 21.05 -23.76
CA THR A 54 13.65 21.86 -22.54
C THR A 54 13.81 21.05 -21.26
N ASP A 55 13.43 19.77 -21.29
CA ASP A 55 13.38 18.91 -20.11
C ASP A 55 14.66 18.09 -19.96
N LYS A 56 15.41 17.90 -21.06
CA LYS A 56 16.66 17.12 -21.09
C LYS A 56 17.68 17.56 -20.03
N PRO A 57 18.01 18.85 -19.85
CA PRO A 57 19.03 19.25 -18.88
C PRO A 57 18.69 18.80 -17.46
N GLN A 58 17.45 19.07 -17.03
CA GLN A 58 17.00 18.70 -15.69
C GLN A 58 16.91 17.17 -15.51
N LEU A 59 16.55 16.44 -16.56
CA LEU A 59 16.54 14.97 -16.51
C LEU A 59 17.96 14.41 -16.35
N TYR A 60 18.93 14.92 -17.13
CA TYR A 60 20.34 14.53 -17.00
C TYR A 60 20.91 14.88 -15.63
N ASP A 61 20.63 16.07 -15.09
CA ASP A 61 21.11 16.49 -13.76
C ASP A 61 20.71 15.49 -12.66
N VAL A 62 19.45 15.03 -12.67
CA VAL A 62 18.95 14.06 -11.68
C VAL A 62 19.56 12.68 -11.94
N MET A 63 19.71 12.26 -13.20
CA MET A 63 20.36 10.99 -13.54
C MET A 63 21.84 10.97 -13.11
N GLU A 64 22.56 12.08 -13.28
CA GLU A 64 23.96 12.22 -12.84
C GLU A 64 24.10 12.21 -11.32
N SER A 65 23.13 12.78 -10.60
CA SER A 65 23.15 12.71 -9.14
C SER A 65 22.98 11.27 -8.64
N ILE A 66 22.09 10.49 -9.26
CA ILE A 66 21.88 9.07 -8.95
C ILE A 66 23.10 8.22 -9.36
N SER A 67 23.77 8.59 -10.46
CA SER A 67 24.92 7.82 -10.98
C SER A 67 26.16 7.86 -10.11
N LYS A 68 26.13 8.54 -8.96
CA LYS A 68 27.20 8.46 -7.96
C LYS A 68 27.23 7.11 -7.25
N ASP A 69 26.07 6.44 -7.15
CA ASP A 69 25.88 5.24 -6.33
C ASP A 69 25.41 4.01 -7.13
N THR A 70 24.94 4.17 -8.36
CA THR A 70 24.39 3.07 -9.19
C THR A 70 24.38 3.42 -10.67
N ASN A 71 24.32 2.42 -11.56
CA ASN A 71 24.05 2.68 -12.97
C ASN A 71 22.61 3.18 -13.15
N VAL A 72 22.40 4.06 -14.13
CA VAL A 72 21.10 4.70 -14.39
C VAL A 72 20.73 4.51 -15.84
N ILE A 73 19.52 4.05 -16.10
CA ILE A 73 18.96 3.92 -17.45
C ILE A 73 17.67 4.72 -17.54
N PHE A 74 17.58 5.61 -18.51
CA PHE A 74 16.32 6.14 -18.98
C PHE A 74 16.05 5.58 -20.37
N TYR A 75 14.90 4.92 -20.55
CA TYR A 75 14.54 4.27 -21.80
C TYR A 75 13.10 4.61 -22.21
N THR A 76 12.89 4.99 -23.46
CA THR A 76 11.56 5.11 -24.06
C THR A 76 11.43 4.20 -25.26
N THR A 77 10.28 3.56 -25.42
CA THR A 77 10.05 2.65 -26.55
C THR A 77 8.59 2.66 -26.97
N ASP A 78 8.34 2.43 -28.25
CA ASP A 78 7.02 2.17 -28.83
C ASP A 78 6.95 0.79 -29.49
N SER A 79 7.91 -0.09 -29.18
CA SER A 79 8.09 -1.40 -29.78
C SER A 79 8.14 -2.52 -28.73
N THR A 80 8.00 -3.77 -29.20
CA THR A 80 8.15 -4.98 -28.37
C THR A 80 9.48 -5.68 -28.59
N GLU A 81 10.51 -4.96 -29.05
CA GLU A 81 11.81 -5.55 -29.44
C GLU A 81 12.44 -6.34 -28.28
N TYR A 82 12.35 -5.80 -27.07
CA TYR A 82 12.94 -6.38 -25.87
C TYR A 82 11.98 -7.24 -25.05
N GLY A 83 10.72 -7.40 -25.47
CA GLY A 83 9.74 -8.17 -24.71
C GLY A 83 8.29 -7.81 -25.02
N ARG A 84 7.37 -8.65 -24.56
CA ARG A 84 5.92 -8.42 -24.73
C ARG A 84 5.30 -7.57 -23.63
N ASN A 85 5.88 -7.56 -22.44
CA ASN A 85 5.48 -6.71 -21.32
C ASN A 85 6.65 -5.81 -20.92
N THR A 86 6.35 -4.72 -20.22
CA THR A 86 7.34 -3.69 -19.87
C THR A 86 8.42 -4.20 -18.91
N ALA A 87 8.07 -5.14 -18.03
CA ALA A 87 9.03 -5.74 -17.09
C ALA A 87 10.11 -6.57 -17.82
N ASP A 88 9.73 -7.35 -18.83
CA ASP A 88 10.62 -8.13 -19.68
C ASP A 88 11.49 -7.20 -20.53
N ILE A 89 10.91 -6.12 -21.08
CA ILE A 89 11.65 -5.07 -21.79
C ILE A 89 12.77 -4.51 -20.90
N CYS A 90 12.44 -4.12 -19.66
CA CYS A 90 13.44 -3.60 -18.72
C CYS A 90 14.52 -4.63 -18.38
N GLN A 91 14.11 -5.88 -18.15
CA GLN A 91 15.04 -6.95 -17.81
C GLN A 91 16.03 -7.24 -18.93
N ASN A 92 15.54 -7.36 -20.17
CA ASN A 92 16.36 -7.70 -21.33
C ASN A 92 17.26 -6.53 -21.74
N TYR A 93 16.73 -5.31 -21.73
CA TYR A 93 17.51 -4.09 -22.00
C TYR A 93 18.63 -3.91 -20.96
N CYS A 94 18.34 -4.12 -19.68
CA CYS A 94 19.36 -4.09 -18.62
C CYS A 94 20.41 -5.19 -18.81
N ALA A 95 20.01 -6.40 -19.22
CA ALA A 95 20.93 -7.51 -19.45
C ALA A 95 21.86 -7.26 -20.64
N GLU A 96 21.37 -6.61 -21.70
CA GLU A 96 22.19 -6.25 -22.86
C GLU A 96 23.34 -5.31 -22.49
N HIS A 97 23.04 -4.25 -21.72
CA HIS A 97 24.05 -3.24 -21.37
C HIS A 97 25.03 -3.66 -20.27
N PHE A 98 24.57 -4.45 -19.30
CA PHE A 98 25.39 -4.80 -18.11
C PHE A 98 25.77 -6.29 -18.04
N GLY A 99 25.39 -7.11 -19.02
CA GLY A 99 25.63 -8.56 -19.05
C GLY A 99 24.85 -9.35 -17.98
N SER A 100 24.12 -8.67 -17.09
CA SER A 100 23.33 -9.26 -16.02
C SER A 100 22.16 -8.36 -15.64
N SER A 101 20.96 -8.91 -15.64
CA SER A 101 19.74 -8.24 -15.15
C SER A 101 19.51 -8.41 -13.64
N LYS A 102 20.48 -8.93 -12.89
CA LYS A 102 20.26 -9.32 -11.48
C LYS A 102 21.32 -8.81 -10.52
N THR A 103 22.55 -8.63 -10.98
CA THR A 103 23.71 -8.42 -10.09
C THR A 103 24.23 -6.99 -10.13
N ALA A 104 24.31 -6.38 -11.31
CA ALA A 104 24.70 -4.98 -11.45
C ALA A 104 23.69 -4.08 -10.71
N PRO A 105 24.14 -3.07 -9.94
CA PRO A 105 23.24 -2.06 -9.40
C PRO A 105 22.75 -1.18 -10.54
N VAL A 106 21.45 -1.23 -10.83
CA VAL A 106 20.81 -0.41 -11.86
C VAL A 106 19.52 0.18 -11.31
N ILE A 107 19.23 1.43 -11.67
CA ILE A 107 17.90 2.03 -11.61
C ILE A 107 17.52 2.39 -13.04
N MET A 108 16.43 1.82 -13.52
CA MET A 108 15.91 2.03 -14.86
C MET A 108 14.50 2.58 -14.77
N PHE A 109 14.22 3.67 -15.47
CA PHE A 109 12.87 4.15 -15.67
C PHE A 109 12.52 4.07 -17.15
N THR A 110 11.43 3.35 -17.43
CA THR A 110 10.98 3.04 -18.79
C THR A 110 9.62 3.65 -19.05
N ILE A 111 9.48 4.28 -20.22
CA ILE A 111 8.18 4.69 -20.76
C ILE A 111 7.91 3.82 -21.99
N ASP A 112 7.05 2.83 -21.81
CA ASP A 112 6.61 1.94 -22.89
C ASP A 112 5.29 2.45 -23.46
N MET A 113 5.37 3.00 -24.67
CA MET A 113 4.24 3.51 -25.43
C MET A 113 3.45 2.40 -26.13
N TYR A 114 4.04 1.24 -26.36
CA TYR A 114 3.36 0.08 -26.94
C TYR A 114 2.35 -0.51 -25.94
N ASN A 115 2.81 -0.80 -24.72
CA ASN A 115 1.95 -1.29 -23.63
C ASN A 115 1.23 -0.17 -22.88
N ARG A 116 1.56 1.09 -23.20
CA ARG A 116 1.15 2.29 -22.46
C ARG A 116 1.37 2.13 -20.96
N GLU A 117 2.60 1.85 -20.58
CA GLU A 117 3.00 1.60 -19.20
C GLU A 117 4.29 2.34 -18.86
N ILE A 118 4.30 3.02 -17.71
CA ILE A 118 5.53 3.50 -17.10
C ILE A 118 6.02 2.45 -16.10
N TYR A 119 7.32 2.18 -16.08
CA TYR A 119 7.88 1.13 -15.25
C TYR A 119 9.21 1.55 -14.62
N MET A 120 9.34 1.36 -13.31
CA MET A 120 10.58 1.52 -12.57
C MET A 120 11.16 0.13 -12.31
N TYR A 121 12.38 -0.12 -12.77
CA TYR A 121 13.09 -1.39 -12.63
C TYR A 121 14.40 -1.19 -11.88
N CYS A 122 14.69 -2.04 -10.89
CA CYS A 122 15.89 -1.94 -10.07
C CYS A 122 16.53 -3.32 -9.87
N THR A 123 17.86 -3.37 -9.83
CA THR A 123 18.62 -4.64 -9.78
C THR A 123 19.82 -4.55 -8.83
N GLY A 124 20.44 -5.68 -8.52
CA GLY A 124 21.63 -5.67 -7.66
C GLY A 124 21.34 -5.15 -6.25
N SER A 125 22.15 -4.19 -5.78
CA SER A 125 21.99 -3.58 -4.46
C SER A 125 20.84 -2.57 -4.39
N THR A 126 20.50 -1.89 -5.49
CA THR A 126 19.44 -0.85 -5.50
C THR A 126 18.07 -1.42 -5.19
N ARG A 127 17.80 -2.68 -5.57
CA ARG A 127 16.55 -3.37 -5.26
C ARG A 127 16.24 -3.48 -3.76
N LYS A 128 17.28 -3.46 -2.92
CA LYS A 128 17.13 -3.53 -1.45
C LYS A 128 16.62 -2.21 -0.87
N ILE A 129 16.89 -1.12 -1.58
CA ILE A 129 16.48 0.25 -1.26
C ILE A 129 15.13 0.54 -1.92
N ILE A 130 15.07 0.49 -3.25
CA ILE A 130 13.84 0.67 -4.03
C ILE A 130 13.22 -0.70 -4.28
N ARG A 131 12.39 -1.15 -3.33
CA ARG A 131 11.62 -2.39 -3.43
C ARG A 131 10.40 -2.20 -4.33
N ASN A 132 9.74 -3.30 -4.71
CA ASN A 132 8.52 -3.26 -5.55
C ASN A 132 7.47 -2.25 -5.05
N ALA A 133 7.27 -2.16 -3.73
CA ALA A 133 6.31 -1.21 -3.15
C ALA A 133 6.72 0.26 -3.35
N GLU A 134 8.02 0.57 -3.27
CA GLU A 134 8.53 1.91 -3.56
C GLU A 134 8.46 2.21 -5.05
N ALA A 135 8.86 1.27 -5.91
CA ALA A 135 8.76 1.38 -7.36
C ALA A 135 7.32 1.66 -7.81
N ASN A 136 6.34 0.88 -7.33
CA ASN A 136 4.92 1.11 -7.57
C ASN A 136 4.48 2.50 -7.08
N SER A 137 4.91 2.92 -5.89
CA SER A 137 4.54 4.24 -5.36
C SER A 137 5.11 5.38 -6.20
N ILE A 138 6.32 5.21 -6.74
CA ILE A 138 6.95 6.20 -7.63
C ILE A 138 6.16 6.28 -8.93
N THR A 139 5.85 5.14 -9.57
CA THR A 139 5.07 5.11 -10.80
C THR A 139 3.65 5.67 -10.61
N ASP A 140 2.99 5.35 -9.49
CA ASP A 140 1.68 5.91 -9.14
C ASP A 140 1.71 7.44 -9.03
N ASN A 141 2.78 7.99 -8.43
CA ASN A 141 2.92 9.43 -8.23
C ASN A 141 3.15 10.19 -9.54
N VAL A 142 3.86 9.58 -10.49
CA VAL A 142 4.17 10.22 -11.78
C VAL A 142 3.17 9.90 -12.88
N TYR A 143 2.29 8.92 -12.66
CA TYR A 143 1.23 8.49 -13.58
C TYR A 143 0.46 9.64 -14.21
N LYS A 144 0.04 10.64 -13.40
CA LYS A 144 -0.71 11.79 -13.91
C LYS A 144 0.05 12.59 -14.97
N SER A 145 1.38 12.65 -14.87
CA SER A 145 2.22 13.32 -15.87
C SER A 145 2.28 12.48 -17.15
N ALA A 146 2.38 11.14 -17.03
CA ALA A 146 2.33 10.23 -18.17
C ALA A 146 0.98 10.31 -18.92
N THR A 147 -0.16 10.28 -18.20
CA THR A 147 -1.49 10.42 -18.80
C THR A 147 -1.68 11.78 -19.49
N ALA A 148 -1.05 12.84 -18.96
CA ALA A 148 -1.09 14.18 -19.56
C ALA A 148 -0.15 14.34 -20.78
N GLY A 149 0.65 13.32 -21.12
CA GLY A 149 1.67 13.39 -22.18
C GLY A 149 2.90 14.24 -21.81
N ASP A 150 3.07 14.56 -20.52
CA ASP A 150 4.22 15.32 -20.00
C ASP A 150 5.32 14.35 -19.54
N TYR A 151 5.96 13.69 -20.51
CA TYR A 151 6.92 12.60 -20.28
C TYR A 151 8.25 13.08 -19.67
N GLY A 152 8.71 14.28 -20.00
CA GLY A 152 9.89 14.89 -19.38
C GLY A 152 9.69 15.07 -17.88
N LYS A 153 8.59 15.72 -17.49
CA LYS A 153 8.21 15.87 -16.08
C LYS A 153 7.96 14.53 -15.39
N CYS A 154 7.40 13.56 -16.10
CA CYS A 154 7.21 12.20 -15.60
C CYS A 154 8.55 11.58 -15.19
N ALA A 155 9.52 11.55 -16.09
CA ALA A 155 10.85 10.97 -15.86
C ALA A 155 11.63 11.71 -14.77
N ILE A 156 11.66 13.04 -14.81
CA ILE A 156 12.34 13.88 -13.81
C ILE A 156 11.79 13.59 -12.41
N ASN A 157 10.47 13.55 -12.23
CA ASN A 157 9.85 13.28 -10.93
C ASN A 157 10.05 11.83 -10.48
N ALA A 158 10.14 10.87 -11.41
CA ALA A 158 10.38 9.48 -11.09
C ALA A 158 11.80 9.30 -10.54
N PHE A 159 12.80 9.83 -11.24
CA PHE A 159 14.19 9.79 -10.80
C PHE A 159 14.41 10.62 -9.52
N THR A 160 13.78 11.79 -9.39
CA THR A 160 13.89 12.59 -8.15
C THR A 160 13.40 11.80 -6.93
N GLN A 161 12.31 11.03 -7.07
CA GLN A 161 11.84 10.18 -5.97
C GLN A 161 12.76 8.97 -5.74
N ALA A 162 13.33 8.38 -6.79
CA ALA A 162 14.32 7.32 -6.67
C ALA A 162 15.59 7.79 -5.95
N GLU A 163 16.12 8.98 -6.29
CA GLU A 163 17.23 9.63 -5.61
C GLU A 163 16.93 9.83 -4.12
N ASN A 164 15.73 10.33 -3.79
CA ASN A 164 15.30 10.48 -2.39
C ASN A 164 15.29 9.13 -1.65
N CYS A 165 14.93 8.02 -2.30
CA CYS A 165 15.02 6.69 -1.70
C CYS A 165 16.46 6.26 -1.45
N LEU A 166 17.39 6.53 -2.39
CA LEU A 166 18.81 6.27 -2.21
C LEU A 166 19.40 7.05 -1.03
N ALA A 167 18.95 8.29 -0.82
CA ALA A 167 19.31 9.11 0.34
C ALA A 167 18.66 8.64 1.68
N GLY A 168 17.93 7.53 1.68
CA GLY A 168 17.24 6.99 2.86
C GLY A 168 15.86 7.61 3.14
N GLY A 169 15.34 8.41 2.22
CA GLY A 169 13.99 8.97 2.26
C GLY A 169 12.90 7.96 1.93
N LYS A 170 11.64 8.32 2.24
CA LYS A 170 10.45 7.49 1.93
C LYS A 170 9.67 8.09 0.77
N VAL A 171 9.13 7.23 -0.10
CA VAL A 171 8.22 7.66 -1.16
C VAL A 171 6.90 8.15 -0.56
N LYS A 172 6.36 9.25 -1.08
CA LYS A 172 5.06 9.77 -0.64
C LYS A 172 3.95 8.81 -1.09
N ARG A 173 3.12 8.35 -0.14
CA ARG A 173 1.98 7.46 -0.40
C ARG A 173 0.67 8.09 0.09
N PRO A 174 0.13 9.09 -0.63
CA PRO A 174 -1.02 9.86 -0.17
C PRO A 174 -2.26 8.98 0.05
N MET A 175 -2.51 8.02 -0.83
CA MET A 175 -3.67 7.11 -0.71
C MET A 175 -3.60 6.21 0.52
N GLN A 176 -2.40 5.75 0.92
CA GLN A 176 -2.25 4.92 2.12
C GLN A 176 -2.55 5.69 3.40
N ILE A 177 -2.12 6.96 3.48
CA ILE A 177 -2.38 7.81 4.65
C ILE A 177 -3.89 8.07 4.79
N ILE A 178 -4.55 8.46 3.70
CA ILE A 178 -5.99 8.74 3.71
C ILE A 178 -6.78 7.48 4.07
N ASN A 179 -6.46 6.33 3.45
CA ASN A 179 -7.16 5.08 3.74
C ASN A 179 -6.98 4.65 5.21
N ASN A 180 -5.77 4.81 5.77
CA ASN A 180 -5.54 4.49 7.17
C ASN A 180 -6.30 5.42 8.12
N VAL A 181 -6.43 6.70 7.78
CA VAL A 181 -7.26 7.66 8.55
C VAL A 181 -8.75 7.26 8.48
N LEU A 182 -9.25 6.89 7.31
CA LEU A 182 -10.63 6.43 7.14
C LEU A 182 -10.89 5.13 7.91
N LEU A 183 -9.95 4.17 7.85
CA LEU A 183 -10.02 2.92 8.61
C LEU A 183 -10.00 3.18 10.12
N ALA A 184 -9.15 4.10 10.59
CA ALA A 184 -9.10 4.50 11.99
C ALA A 184 -10.42 5.14 12.45
N MET A 185 -11.06 5.96 11.60
CA MET A 185 -12.37 6.55 11.90
C MET A 185 -13.46 5.47 12.01
N LEU A 186 -13.48 4.50 11.10
CA LEU A 186 -14.39 3.34 11.13
C LEU A 186 -14.22 2.49 12.40
N LEU A 187 -12.97 2.21 12.79
CA LEU A 187 -12.65 1.50 14.03
C LEU A 187 -13.07 2.30 15.28
N GLY A 188 -12.90 3.62 15.27
CA GLY A 188 -13.37 4.48 16.35
C GLY A 188 -14.89 4.45 16.54
N VAL A 189 -15.66 4.50 15.45
CA VAL A 189 -17.14 4.43 15.49
C VAL A 189 -17.60 3.06 16.01
N THR A 190 -17.01 1.97 15.52
CA THR A 190 -17.36 0.60 15.96
C THR A 190 -16.99 0.35 17.42
N ALA A 191 -15.82 0.82 17.88
CA ALA A 191 -15.43 0.76 19.29
C ALA A 191 -16.39 1.56 20.19
N ASN A 192 -16.77 2.78 19.80
CA ASN A 192 -17.74 3.57 20.57
C ASN A 192 -19.13 2.91 20.62
N PHE A 193 -19.58 2.32 19.52
CA PHE A 193 -20.86 1.62 19.46
C PHE A 193 -20.88 0.36 20.33
N THR A 194 -19.81 -0.43 20.33
CA THR A 194 -19.69 -1.63 21.18
C THR A 194 -19.67 -1.27 22.67
N VAL A 195 -18.94 -0.22 23.07
CA VAL A 195 -18.94 0.29 24.45
C VAL A 195 -20.34 0.74 24.87
N LEU A 196 -21.07 1.46 24.01
CA LEU A 196 -22.46 1.88 24.30
C LEU A 196 -23.41 0.68 24.45
N LYS A 197 -23.28 -0.34 23.60
CA LYS A 197 -24.06 -1.59 23.70
C LYS A 197 -23.78 -2.33 25.01
N ILE A 198 -22.52 -2.52 25.38
CA ILE A 198 -22.12 -3.17 26.64
C ILE A 198 -22.62 -2.36 27.84
N SER A 199 -22.45 -1.03 27.81
CA SER A 199 -22.88 -0.13 28.88
C SER A 199 -24.41 -0.05 29.04
N ARG A 200 -25.18 -0.30 27.97
CA ARG A 200 -26.64 -0.44 28.04
C ARG A 200 -27.04 -1.80 28.57
N ALA A 201 -26.34 -2.87 28.18
CA ALA A 201 -26.57 -4.21 28.71
C ALA A 201 -26.30 -4.28 30.22
N SER A 202 -25.23 -3.63 30.70
CA SER A 202 -24.88 -3.58 32.13
C SER A 202 -25.82 -2.70 32.97
N ARG A 203 -26.52 -1.73 32.36
CA ARG A 203 -27.56 -0.94 33.04
C ARG A 203 -28.86 -1.73 33.24
N LYS A 204 -29.24 -2.58 32.28
CA LYS A 204 -30.40 -3.49 32.39
C LYS A 204 -30.27 -4.52 33.53
N SER A 205 -29.05 -4.81 33.99
CA SER A 205 -28.80 -5.67 35.16
C SER A 205 -28.76 -4.91 36.49
N ALA A 206 -28.62 -3.58 36.49
CA ALA A 206 -28.59 -2.78 37.71
C ALA A 206 -30.01 -2.42 38.21
N ASP A 207 -30.96 -2.16 37.30
CA ASP A 207 -32.36 -1.86 37.68
C ASP A 207 -33.10 -3.09 38.25
N ARG A 208 -32.64 -4.31 37.97
CA ARG A 208 -33.21 -5.54 38.56
C ARG A 208 -32.73 -5.86 39.99
N CYS A 209 -31.83 -5.06 40.55
CA CYS A 209 -31.30 -5.27 41.90
C CYS A 209 -31.63 -4.12 42.87
N GLY A 210 -32.31 -3.07 42.40
CA GLY A 210 -32.61 -1.86 43.20
C GLY A 210 -34.05 -1.76 43.73
N GLU A 211 -34.99 -2.58 43.28
CA GLU A 211 -36.42 -2.41 43.58
C GLU A 211 -37.02 -3.64 44.28
N MET A 212 -36.29 -4.23 45.22
CA MET A 212 -36.84 -5.30 46.07
C MET A 212 -36.20 -5.31 47.47
N VAL A 213 -36.12 -4.14 48.11
CA VAL A 213 -35.90 -4.05 49.56
C VAL A 213 -36.85 -2.99 50.10
N GLY A 214 -38.09 -3.39 50.33
CA GLY A 214 -39.07 -2.51 50.96
C GLY A 214 -40.50 -2.97 50.73
N ILE A 215 -41.06 -3.60 51.77
CA ILE A 215 -42.49 -3.61 52.07
C ILE A 215 -43.33 -4.56 51.20
N ALA A 216 -43.65 -5.74 51.73
CA ALA A 216 -45.03 -6.12 52.07
C ALA A 216 -45.14 -7.63 52.27
N ASN A 217 -45.40 -8.00 53.53
CA ASN A 217 -45.99 -9.26 53.89
C ASN A 217 -47.37 -9.39 53.22
N ASN A 218 -47.64 -10.57 52.66
CA ASN A 218 -48.93 -11.28 52.56
C ASN A 218 -49.29 -11.77 51.17
N SER A 219 -49.40 -13.10 51.09
CA SER A 219 -50.27 -13.89 50.21
C SER A 219 -50.36 -13.46 48.74
N PHE A 220 -49.55 -14.09 47.89
CA PHE A 220 -49.90 -14.20 46.48
C PHE A 220 -49.90 -15.66 46.06
N VAL A 221 -51.10 -16.16 45.74
CA VAL A 221 -51.36 -17.49 45.18
C VAL A 221 -50.60 -17.61 43.86
N SER A 222 -49.69 -18.57 43.76
CA SER A 222 -49.00 -18.85 42.50
C SER A 222 -49.95 -19.59 41.55
N VAL A 223 -50.63 -18.86 40.66
CA VAL A 223 -51.31 -19.48 39.52
C VAL A 223 -50.27 -19.78 38.45
N LYS A 224 -49.86 -21.04 38.36
CA LYS A 224 -48.94 -21.53 37.34
C LYS A 224 -49.70 -21.67 36.02
N VAL A 225 -49.71 -20.60 35.22
CA VAL A 225 -50.28 -20.65 33.86
C VAL A 225 -49.25 -21.29 32.93
N SER A 226 -49.44 -22.57 32.62
CA SER A 226 -48.74 -23.22 31.51
C SER A 226 -49.29 -22.67 30.20
N LYS A 227 -48.52 -21.83 29.51
CA LYS A 227 -48.81 -21.44 28.12
C LYS A 227 -48.00 -22.35 27.21
N GLU A 228 -48.65 -23.36 26.67
CA GLU A 228 -48.09 -24.16 25.59
C GLU A 228 -48.20 -23.37 24.29
N LEU A 229 -47.05 -23.00 23.71
CA LEU A 229 -46.99 -22.35 22.41
C LEU A 229 -47.07 -23.42 21.31
N ILE A 230 -48.25 -23.62 20.74
CA ILE A 230 -48.41 -24.40 19.51
C ILE A 230 -47.87 -23.55 18.37
N LYS A 231 -46.69 -23.89 17.87
CA LYS A 231 -46.04 -23.17 16.77
C LYS A 231 -46.21 -23.96 15.48
N GLU A 232 -47.21 -23.59 14.67
CA GLU A 232 -47.32 -24.09 13.30
C GLU A 232 -46.24 -23.43 12.42
N HIS A 233 -45.44 -24.26 11.77
CA HIS A 233 -44.43 -23.83 10.79
C HIS A 233 -44.98 -24.09 9.37
N THR A 234 -45.48 -23.04 8.71
CA THR A 234 -45.71 -23.08 7.26
C THR A 234 -44.45 -22.63 6.54
N THR A 235 -43.79 -23.53 5.82
CA THR A 235 -42.64 -23.19 4.97
C THR A 235 -43.12 -22.96 3.54
N VAL A 236 -42.94 -21.74 3.04
CA VAL A 236 -43.13 -21.41 1.62
C VAL A 236 -41.74 -21.30 1.00
N ARG A 237 -41.37 -22.27 0.15
CA ARG A 237 -40.19 -22.16 -0.72
C ARG A 237 -40.49 -21.12 -1.80
N ARG A 238 -39.61 -20.13 -1.92
CA ARG A 238 -39.53 -19.28 -3.12
C ARG A 238 -38.29 -19.71 -3.88
N GLU A 239 -38.47 -20.08 -5.15
CA GLU A 239 -37.37 -20.26 -6.10
C GLU A 239 -36.72 -18.91 -6.35
N SER A 240 -35.41 -18.82 -6.13
CA SER A 240 -34.59 -17.69 -6.53
C SER A 240 -34.09 -17.93 -7.95
N SER A 241 -34.40 -16.99 -8.85
CA SER A 241 -33.80 -16.91 -10.17
C SER A 241 -32.33 -16.53 -10.06
N ASP A 242 -31.48 -17.37 -10.66
CA ASP A 242 -30.05 -17.14 -10.79
C ASP A 242 -29.78 -15.96 -11.73
N TYR A 243 -29.12 -14.93 -11.20
CA TYR A 243 -28.42 -13.93 -12.00
C TYR A 243 -26.95 -13.95 -11.65
N SER A 244 -26.17 -14.36 -12.64
CA SER A 244 -24.72 -14.39 -12.71
C SER A 244 -24.14 -12.98 -12.71
N GLY A 245 -23.35 -12.66 -11.68
CA GLY A 245 -22.52 -11.46 -11.62
C GLY A 245 -21.07 -11.88 -11.39
N GLY A 246 -20.26 -11.80 -12.45
CA GLY A 246 -18.85 -12.18 -12.44
C GLY A 246 -18.03 -11.34 -11.46
N SER A 247 -17.30 -12.02 -10.58
CA SER A 247 -16.22 -11.44 -9.79
C SER A 247 -14.95 -11.44 -10.63
N GLY A 248 -14.47 -10.23 -10.95
CA GLY A 248 -13.19 -10.01 -11.61
C GLY A 248 -12.02 -10.44 -10.74
N ASP A 249 -11.07 -11.09 -11.38
CA ASP A 249 -9.84 -11.62 -10.81
C ASP A 249 -8.92 -10.48 -10.34
N TYR A 250 -8.61 -10.46 -9.05
CA TYR A 250 -7.49 -9.70 -8.50
C TYR A 250 -6.27 -10.62 -8.49
N SER A 251 -5.42 -10.49 -9.50
CA SER A 251 -4.11 -11.13 -9.55
C SER A 251 -3.15 -10.45 -8.57
N GLY A 252 -3.26 -10.82 -7.30
CA GLY A 252 -2.24 -10.52 -6.29
C GLY A 252 -1.03 -11.43 -6.49
N SER A 253 -0.04 -10.97 -7.24
CA SER A 253 1.27 -11.64 -7.30
C SER A 253 2.01 -11.44 -5.98
N GLY A 254 1.89 -12.43 -5.09
CA GLY A 254 2.80 -12.64 -3.98
C GLY A 254 4.12 -13.24 -4.49
N GLY A 255 5.24 -12.61 -4.15
CA GLY A 255 6.58 -13.09 -4.46
C GLY A 255 7.40 -13.23 -3.19
N GLY A 256 7.75 -14.48 -2.86
CA GLY A 256 8.47 -14.88 -1.66
C GLY A 256 9.91 -14.39 -1.59
N SER A 257 10.40 -14.31 -0.36
CA SER A 257 11.79 -14.04 -0.03
C SER A 257 12.68 -15.23 -0.40
N SER A 258 13.57 -15.02 -1.34
CA SER A 258 14.78 -15.84 -1.52
C SER A 258 15.97 -14.89 -1.72
N ASP A 259 16.94 -14.99 -0.81
CA ASP A 259 18.22 -14.29 -0.85
C ASP A 259 19.12 -14.89 -1.94
N GLY A 260 18.77 -14.60 -3.19
CA GLY A 260 19.55 -14.83 -4.39
C GLY A 260 19.23 -13.73 -5.40
N GLY A 261 20.21 -13.31 -6.19
CA GLY A 261 20.12 -12.15 -7.09
C GLY A 261 18.81 -12.11 -7.90
N GLY A 262 18.19 -10.94 -7.96
CA GLY A 262 16.92 -10.71 -8.64
C GLY A 262 16.68 -9.23 -8.87
N SER A 263 15.58 -8.88 -9.51
CA SER A 263 15.17 -7.50 -9.74
C SER A 263 13.98 -7.13 -8.85
N SER A 264 13.86 -5.86 -8.50
CA SER A 264 12.59 -5.26 -8.07
C SER A 264 12.04 -4.41 -9.21
N GLY A 265 10.72 -4.25 -9.24
CA GLY A 265 10.09 -3.40 -10.23
C GLY A 265 8.65 -3.10 -9.90
N GLY A 266 8.14 -2.04 -10.53
CA GLY A 266 6.78 -1.58 -10.35
C GLY A 266 6.36 -0.66 -11.50
N GLY A 267 5.14 -0.85 -11.99
CA GLY A 267 4.64 -0.18 -13.18
C GLY A 267 3.20 0.29 -13.04
N HIS A 268 2.83 1.27 -13.86
CA HIS A 268 1.46 1.78 -13.93
C HIS A 268 1.07 2.08 -15.39
N SER A 269 0.00 1.45 -15.87
CA SER A 269 -0.54 1.64 -17.22
C SER A 269 -1.32 2.96 -17.33
N PHE A 270 -1.24 3.65 -18.48
CA PHE A 270 -1.81 4.99 -18.76
C PHE A 270 -2.41 5.18 -20.16
#